data_AF-A0AAV3XLR7-F1
#
_entry.id   AF-A0AAV3XLR7-F1
#
_cell.length_a   1.000
_cell.length_b   1.000
_cell.length_c   1.000
_cell.angle_alpha   90.00
_cell.angle_beta   90.00
_cell.angle_gamma   90.00
#
_symmetry.space_group_name_H-M   'P 1'
#
loop_
_entity.id
_entity.type
_entity.pdbx_description
1 polymer ?
#
loop_
_entity_poly.entity_id
_entity_poly.type
_entity_poly.pdbx_seq_one_letter_code
_entity_poly.pdbx_strand_id
1 'polypeptide(L)'
;MKLKQSLLLAGVSQAVAAGMVMASSPASAAQLYNFSYSGTGIDATGTLTLGAPGTDPGSFLITGITGERNGVAITSLLPVGSYPVGSDPVTGDPAVPNDNLFFPNQDIKLSFAGFSFQTVDGNKYNPYYDAEVKSYRECSTTGCAVEDPKVTFTSTAVPEPASVLGLVAFGALGATLTRKKKLVVQKAEA
;
A
#
# COMPACT_ATOMS: atom_id res chain seq x y z
N MET A 1 29.79 54.14 56.39
CA MET A 1 28.88 53.05 55.96
C MET A 1 29.27 52.65 54.54
N LYS A 2 29.83 51.45 54.32
CA LYS A 2 30.21 50.95 52.99
C LYS A 2 29.08 50.04 52.49
N LEU A 3 28.53 50.31 51.30
CA LEU A 3 27.65 49.37 50.61
C LEU A 3 28.33 48.89 49.32
N LYS A 4 28.47 47.56 49.20
CA LYS A 4 28.90 46.80 48.02
C LYS A 4 27.67 46.46 47.17
N GLN A 5 27.91 46.08 45.89
CA GLN A 5 27.16 45.16 44.99
C GLN A 5 26.89 45.82 43.63
N SER A 6 27.63 45.46 42.56
CA SER A 6 27.54 44.24 41.72
C SER A 6 26.62 44.43 40.50
N LEU A 7 27.28 44.68 39.37
CA LEU A 7 27.13 44.07 38.03
C LEU A 7 25.79 43.43 37.66
N LEU A 8 25.23 43.79 36.49
CA LEU A 8 24.65 42.83 35.55
C LEU A 8 24.65 43.39 34.11
N LEU A 9 25.15 42.53 33.22
CA LEU A 9 25.37 42.72 31.78
C LEU A 9 24.09 42.48 30.96
N ALA A 10 24.03 43.20 29.84
CA ALA A 10 23.71 42.79 28.47
C ALA A 10 22.57 41.80 28.16
N GLY A 11 21.87 42.11 27.07
CA GLY A 11 21.37 41.10 26.12
C GLY A 11 19.97 41.39 25.59
N VAL A 12 19.86 42.13 24.50
CA VAL A 12 18.62 42.21 23.71
C VAL A 12 18.43 40.86 23.01
N SER A 13 17.43 40.09 23.42
CA SER A 13 17.02 38.86 22.76
C SER A 13 16.21 39.18 21.51
N GLN A 14 16.69 38.76 20.34
CA GLN A 14 15.95 38.81 19.08
C GLN A 14 15.44 37.40 18.77
N ALA A 15 14.12 37.22 18.83
CA ALA A 15 13.46 35.96 18.50
C ALA A 15 13.36 35.80 16.98
N VAL A 16 13.99 34.77 16.42
CA VAL A 16 13.80 34.36 15.02
C VAL A 16 12.74 33.27 15.00
N ALA A 17 11.56 33.60 14.46
CA ALA A 17 10.51 32.63 14.20
C ALA A 17 10.88 31.81 12.95
N ALA A 18 11.20 30.53 13.15
CA ALA A 18 11.41 29.57 12.07
C ALA A 18 10.04 29.09 11.55
N GLY A 19 9.70 29.45 10.31
CA GLY A 19 8.54 28.91 9.62
C GLY A 19 8.75 27.43 9.29
N MET A 20 7.94 26.56 9.88
CA MET A 20 7.84 25.15 9.48
C MET A 20 7.20 25.07 8.10
N VAL A 21 8.02 24.77 7.09
CA VAL A 21 7.54 24.33 5.78
C VAL A 21 7.08 22.88 5.96
N MET A 22 5.77 22.66 6.02
CA MET A 22 5.18 21.32 5.96
C MET A 22 5.49 20.75 4.57
N ALA A 23 6.51 19.91 4.47
CA ALA A 23 6.78 19.13 3.27
C ALA A 23 5.64 18.12 3.10
N SER A 24 4.67 18.42 2.23
CA SER A 24 3.72 17.42 1.77
C SER A 24 4.51 16.35 1.02
N SER A 25 4.63 15.15 1.61
CA SER A 25 5.20 14.00 0.91
C SER A 25 4.46 13.81 -0.42
N PRO A 26 5.15 13.56 -1.54
CA PRO A 26 4.46 13.22 -2.77
C PRO A 26 3.56 12.01 -2.50
N ALA A 27 2.28 12.10 -2.84
CA ALA A 27 1.39 10.96 -2.81
C ALA A 27 1.98 9.89 -3.72
N SER A 28 2.54 8.83 -3.14
CA SER A 28 2.92 7.64 -3.91
C SER A 28 1.65 7.13 -4.57
N ALA A 29 1.67 6.92 -5.89
CA ALA A 29 0.57 6.27 -6.57
C ALA A 29 0.33 4.92 -5.88
N ALA A 30 -0.93 4.64 -5.53
CA ALA A 30 -1.30 3.37 -4.94
C ALA A 30 -1.10 2.29 -6.00
N GLN A 31 -0.30 1.27 -5.69
CA GLN A 31 -0.05 0.18 -6.64
C GLN A 31 -1.21 -0.80 -6.57
N LEU A 32 -1.81 -1.09 -7.72
CA LEU A 32 -2.94 -2.00 -7.83
C LEU A 32 -2.48 -3.34 -8.42
N TYR A 33 -2.94 -4.43 -7.82
CA TYR A 33 -2.70 -5.79 -8.31
C TYR A 33 -4.03 -6.52 -8.43
N ASN A 34 -4.33 -7.04 -9.62
CA ASN A 34 -5.41 -8.01 -9.73
C ASN A 34 -4.93 -9.32 -9.12
N PHE A 35 -5.79 -9.95 -8.33
CA PHE A 35 -5.56 -11.27 -7.78
C PHE A 35 -6.68 -12.21 -8.22
N SER A 36 -6.35 -13.49 -8.30
CA SER A 36 -7.35 -14.54 -8.34
C SER A 36 -6.82 -15.78 -7.63
N TYR A 37 -7.71 -16.52 -6.99
CA TYR A 37 -7.38 -17.87 -6.54
C TYR A 37 -8.56 -18.81 -6.67
N SER A 38 -8.27 -20.06 -7.01
CA SER A 38 -9.30 -21.08 -7.20
C SER A 38 -8.87 -22.46 -6.70
N GLY A 39 -9.84 -23.25 -6.27
CA GLY A 39 -9.69 -24.60 -5.76
C GLY A 39 -11.05 -25.32 -5.73
N THR A 40 -11.13 -26.48 -5.11
CA THR A 40 -12.40 -27.23 -5.01
C THR A 40 -13.45 -26.42 -4.25
N GLY A 41 -14.49 -25.97 -4.95
CA GLY A 41 -15.58 -25.17 -4.35
C GLY A 41 -15.18 -23.74 -3.97
N ILE A 42 -14.04 -23.25 -4.45
CA ILE A 42 -13.51 -21.92 -4.16
C ILE A 42 -13.11 -21.26 -5.48
N ASP A 43 -13.62 -20.07 -5.71
CA ASP A 43 -13.21 -19.17 -6.77
C ASP A 43 -13.27 -17.74 -6.24
N ALA A 44 -12.17 -17.00 -6.31
CA ALA A 44 -12.11 -15.62 -5.86
C ALA A 44 -11.30 -14.79 -6.83
N THR A 45 -11.78 -13.58 -7.09
CA THR A 45 -11.09 -12.61 -7.94
C THR A 45 -11.25 -11.22 -7.36
N GLY A 46 -10.29 -10.34 -7.64
CA GLY A 46 -10.37 -8.97 -7.15
C GLY A 46 -9.14 -8.14 -7.42
N THR A 47 -9.07 -7.01 -6.74
CA THR A 47 -7.93 -6.09 -6.81
C THR A 47 -7.43 -5.77 -5.40
N LEU A 48 -6.13 -5.93 -5.18
CA LEU A 48 -5.40 -5.46 -4.01
C LEU A 48 -4.91 -4.05 -4.26
N THR A 49 -5.07 -3.20 -3.26
CA THR A 49 -4.41 -1.89 -3.18
C THR A 49 -3.23 -2.01 -2.23
N LEU A 50 -2.02 -1.72 -2.72
CA LEU A 50 -0.82 -1.74 -1.92
C LEU A 50 -0.49 -0.33 -1.41
N GLY A 51 -0.08 -0.26 -0.15
CA GLY A 51 0.37 0.95 0.51
C GLY A 51 1.89 0.98 0.67
N ALA A 52 2.34 1.32 1.87
CA ALA A 52 3.75 1.40 2.21
C ALA A 52 4.44 0.02 2.16
N PRO A 53 5.77 -0.01 2.02
CA PRO A 53 6.55 -1.23 2.24
C PRO A 53 6.19 -1.88 3.58
N GLY A 54 6.10 -3.21 3.59
CA GLY A 54 5.82 -3.99 4.79
C GLY A 54 7.08 -4.21 5.65
N THR A 55 6.94 -5.00 6.70
CA THR A 55 8.05 -5.36 7.61
C THR A 55 9.07 -6.26 6.95
N ASP A 56 8.63 -7.06 5.98
CA ASP A 56 9.45 -8.09 5.36
C ASP A 56 10.10 -7.58 4.06
N PRO A 57 11.35 -7.94 3.77
CA PRO A 57 12.03 -7.49 2.56
C PRO A 57 11.25 -7.81 1.27
N GLY A 58 10.94 -6.77 0.50
CA GLY A 58 10.20 -6.89 -0.76
C GLY A 58 8.68 -7.07 -0.60
N SER A 59 8.16 -6.96 0.63
CA SER A 59 6.73 -6.93 0.91
C SER A 59 6.15 -5.52 0.86
N PHE A 60 4.85 -5.44 0.58
CA PHE A 60 4.04 -4.23 0.73
C PHE A 60 2.80 -4.57 1.54
N LEU A 61 2.32 -3.60 2.32
CA LEU A 61 1.05 -3.74 3.03
C LEU A 61 -0.11 -3.63 2.05
N ILE A 62 -1.02 -4.60 2.08
CA ILE A 62 -2.33 -4.48 1.46
C ILE A 62 -3.14 -3.53 2.34
N THR A 63 -3.62 -2.43 1.75
CA THR A 63 -4.41 -1.39 2.43
C THR A 63 -5.85 -1.35 1.95
N GLY A 64 -6.17 -2.04 0.85
CA GLY A 64 -7.51 -2.15 0.33
C GLY A 64 -7.69 -3.41 -0.50
N ILE A 65 -8.93 -3.88 -0.56
CA ILE A 65 -9.34 -5.03 -1.36
C ILE A 65 -10.74 -4.79 -1.94
N THR A 66 -10.93 -5.17 -3.19
CA THR A 66 -12.23 -5.28 -3.84
C THR A 66 -12.32 -6.64 -4.53
N GLY A 67 -13.52 -7.08 -4.87
CA GLY A 67 -13.73 -8.32 -5.61
C GLY A 67 -14.86 -9.17 -5.05
N GLU A 68 -14.80 -10.46 -5.32
CA GLU A 68 -15.78 -11.45 -4.90
C GLU A 68 -15.13 -12.80 -4.60
N ARG A 69 -15.79 -13.59 -3.75
CA ARG A 69 -15.52 -15.01 -3.53
C ARG A 69 -16.80 -15.79 -3.80
N ASN A 70 -16.77 -16.76 -4.71
CA ASN A 70 -17.90 -17.56 -5.15
C ASN A 70 -19.12 -16.70 -5.54
N GLY A 71 -18.88 -15.57 -6.22
CA GLY A 71 -19.91 -14.59 -6.58
C GLY A 71 -20.44 -13.74 -5.42
N VAL A 72 -19.85 -13.85 -4.22
CA VAL A 72 -20.22 -13.06 -3.04
C VAL A 72 -19.23 -11.91 -2.88
N ALA A 73 -19.72 -10.67 -2.91
CA ALA A 73 -18.89 -9.47 -2.87
C ALA A 73 -18.06 -9.36 -1.58
N ILE A 74 -16.79 -8.98 -1.73
CA ILE A 74 -15.89 -8.61 -0.64
C ILE A 74 -16.26 -7.20 -0.15
N THR A 75 -16.47 -7.06 1.16
CA THR A 75 -16.88 -5.79 1.78
C THR A 75 -15.76 -5.08 2.53
N SER A 76 -14.77 -5.82 3.03
CA SER A 76 -13.67 -5.21 3.80
C SER A 76 -12.42 -6.08 3.83
N LEU A 77 -11.26 -5.40 3.87
CA LEU A 77 -10.01 -5.97 4.35
C LEU A 77 -10.05 -5.99 5.89
N LEU A 78 -9.72 -7.12 6.50
CA LEU A 78 -9.61 -7.20 7.95
C LEU A 78 -8.29 -6.58 8.41
N PRO A 79 -8.26 -5.88 9.56
CA PRO A 79 -7.03 -5.32 10.11
C PRO A 79 -5.94 -6.38 10.30
N VAL A 80 -4.68 -5.97 10.19
CA VAL A 80 -3.53 -6.77 10.63
C VAL A 80 -3.74 -7.20 12.08
N GLY A 81 -3.43 -8.46 12.39
CA GLY A 81 -3.56 -8.96 13.76
C GLY A 81 -4.96 -9.47 14.15
N SER A 82 -5.97 -9.30 13.29
CA SER A 82 -7.38 -9.48 13.69
C SER A 82 -7.99 -10.84 13.33
N TYR A 83 -7.36 -11.57 12.41
CA TYR A 83 -7.78 -12.88 11.99
C TYR A 83 -6.70 -13.90 12.36
N PRO A 84 -6.98 -14.84 13.29
CA PRO A 84 -6.02 -15.88 13.63
C PRO A 84 -5.83 -16.82 12.43
N VAL A 85 -4.57 -17.01 12.02
CA VAL A 85 -4.19 -17.98 10.99
C VAL A 85 -3.39 -19.06 11.64
N GLY A 86 -3.82 -20.30 11.46
CA GLY A 86 -3.23 -21.39 12.21
C GLY A 86 -3.91 -21.56 13.56
N SER A 87 -4.07 -22.82 13.94
CA SER A 87 -3.87 -23.27 15.32
C SER A 87 -3.49 -24.74 15.17
N ASP A 88 -2.44 -25.20 15.83
CA ASP A 88 -2.20 -26.64 15.83
C ASP A 88 -3.31 -27.32 16.65
N PRO A 89 -4.20 -28.12 16.04
CA PRO A 89 -5.32 -28.75 16.74
C PRO A 89 -4.87 -29.87 17.70
N VAL A 90 -3.59 -30.22 17.71
CA VAL A 90 -2.96 -31.27 18.52
C VAL A 90 -2.00 -30.68 19.56
N THR A 91 -1.27 -29.62 19.24
CA THR A 91 -0.23 -29.04 20.12
C THR A 91 -0.62 -27.72 20.80
N GLY A 92 -1.59 -26.98 20.25
CA GLY A 92 -2.06 -25.70 20.83
C GLY A 92 -1.10 -24.52 20.64
N ASP A 93 -0.13 -24.62 19.74
CA ASP A 93 0.79 -23.52 19.42
C ASP A 93 0.04 -22.27 18.91
N PRO A 94 0.57 -21.06 19.18
CA PRO A 94 -0.17 -19.83 18.98
C PRO A 94 -0.45 -19.58 17.50
N ALA A 95 -1.72 -19.27 17.22
CA ALA A 95 -2.15 -18.73 15.93
C ALA A 95 -1.27 -17.55 15.52
N VAL A 96 -0.77 -17.59 14.29
CA VAL A 96 -0.10 -16.44 13.68
C VAL A 96 -1.20 -15.57 13.08
N PRO A 97 -1.43 -14.35 13.56
CA PRO A 97 -2.51 -13.55 12.99
C PRO A 97 -2.12 -13.00 11.62
N ASN A 98 -3.12 -12.68 10.80
CA ASN A 98 -2.92 -12.14 9.45
C ASN A 98 -2.02 -10.89 9.45
N ASP A 99 -1.11 -10.80 8.47
CA ASP A 99 -0.13 -9.72 8.35
C ASP A 99 -0.46 -8.74 7.22
N ASN A 100 -1.36 -9.12 6.31
CA ASN A 100 -1.71 -8.40 5.10
C ASN A 100 -0.49 -8.03 4.24
N LEU A 101 0.55 -8.88 4.22
CA LEU A 101 1.74 -8.69 3.40
C LEU A 101 1.58 -9.32 2.02
N PHE A 102 1.99 -8.57 1.00
CA PHE A 102 2.03 -9.02 -0.39
C PHE A 102 3.42 -8.84 -0.99
N PHE A 103 3.91 -9.86 -1.69
CA PHE A 103 5.26 -9.93 -2.25
C PHE A 103 5.22 -9.88 -3.79
N PRO A 104 5.00 -8.71 -4.41
CA PRO A 104 4.73 -8.61 -5.85
C PRO A 104 5.85 -9.16 -6.73
N ASN A 105 7.10 -9.06 -6.28
CA ASN A 105 8.31 -9.38 -7.05
C ASN A 105 8.94 -10.74 -6.69
N GLN A 106 8.26 -11.58 -5.89
CA GLN A 106 8.75 -12.91 -5.50
C GLN A 106 7.88 -14.01 -6.10
N ASP A 107 8.36 -15.24 -6.23
CA ASP A 107 7.54 -16.35 -6.75
C ASP A 107 6.39 -16.69 -5.80
N ILE A 108 6.67 -16.64 -4.49
CA ILE A 108 5.69 -16.77 -3.43
C ILE A 108 5.16 -15.36 -3.09
N LYS A 109 3.86 -15.16 -3.25
CA LYS A 109 3.22 -13.83 -3.18
C LYS A 109 2.67 -13.50 -1.80
N LEU A 110 2.48 -14.51 -0.94
CA LEU A 110 1.86 -14.39 0.39
C LEU A 110 2.73 -15.09 1.43
N SER A 111 2.68 -14.62 2.67
CA SER A 111 3.24 -15.32 3.82
C SER A 111 2.28 -16.42 4.30
N PHE A 112 2.68 -17.12 5.37
CA PHE A 112 1.78 -18.01 6.11
C PHE A 112 0.64 -17.25 6.79
N ALA A 113 0.88 -16.01 7.23
CA ALA A 113 -0.15 -15.17 7.84
C ALA A 113 -1.14 -14.64 6.80
N GLY A 114 -0.69 -14.36 5.57
CA GLY A 114 -1.57 -14.00 4.46
C GLY A 114 -2.38 -12.72 4.70
N PHE A 115 -3.46 -12.56 3.94
CA PHE A 115 -4.38 -11.43 4.10
C PHE A 115 -5.81 -11.92 4.29
N SER A 116 -6.53 -11.26 5.20
CA SER A 116 -7.89 -11.65 5.51
C SER A 116 -8.91 -10.61 5.07
N PHE A 117 -10.07 -11.07 4.63
CA PHE A 117 -11.17 -10.21 4.18
C PHE A 117 -12.52 -10.77 4.63
N GLN A 118 -13.54 -9.92 4.57
CA GLN A 118 -14.93 -10.30 4.83
C GLN A 118 -15.80 -10.07 3.60
N THR A 119 -16.75 -10.98 3.38
CA THR A 119 -17.78 -10.89 2.36
C THR A 119 -19.11 -10.36 2.91
N VAL A 120 -20.01 -9.94 2.02
CA VAL A 120 -21.30 -9.31 2.39
C VAL A 120 -22.24 -10.21 3.21
N ASP A 121 -22.09 -11.52 3.12
CA ASP A 121 -22.78 -12.52 3.95
C ASP A 121 -22.17 -12.65 5.36
N GLY A 122 -21.13 -11.89 5.67
CA GLY A 122 -20.45 -11.84 6.97
C GLY A 122 -19.32 -12.86 7.12
N ASN A 123 -19.14 -13.75 6.14
CA ASN A 123 -18.09 -14.76 6.18
C ASN A 123 -16.70 -14.12 6.03
N LYS A 124 -15.69 -14.76 6.62
CA LYS A 124 -14.31 -14.29 6.62
C LYS A 124 -13.41 -15.34 6.00
N TYR A 125 -12.43 -14.89 5.24
CA TYR A 125 -11.54 -15.76 4.51
C TYR A 125 -10.11 -15.24 4.59
N ASN A 126 -9.15 -16.15 4.56
CA ASN A 126 -7.73 -15.85 4.55
C ASN A 126 -6.99 -16.76 3.56
N PRO A 127 -6.70 -16.28 2.34
CA PRO A 127 -5.68 -16.89 1.50
C PRO A 127 -4.28 -16.69 2.07
N TYR A 128 -3.48 -17.75 2.07
CA TYR A 128 -2.10 -17.75 2.56
C TYR A 128 -1.23 -18.78 1.81
N TYR A 129 0.08 -18.72 2.02
CA TYR A 129 1.02 -19.72 1.51
C TYR A 129 1.53 -20.61 2.64
N ASP A 130 1.38 -21.92 2.45
CA ASP A 130 1.91 -22.95 3.34
C ASP A 130 3.24 -23.47 2.77
N ALA A 131 4.34 -23.12 3.43
CA ALA A 131 5.69 -23.50 3.02
C ALA A 131 6.03 -24.97 3.30
N GLU A 132 5.34 -25.62 4.24
CA GLU A 132 5.58 -27.02 4.60
C GLU A 132 5.14 -27.94 3.45
N VAL A 133 3.96 -27.68 2.91
CA VAL A 133 3.38 -28.43 1.79
C VAL A 133 3.57 -27.75 0.42
N LYS A 134 4.21 -26.57 0.41
CA LYS A 134 4.52 -25.75 -0.77
C LYS A 134 3.30 -25.43 -1.64
N SER A 135 2.21 -25.00 -1.01
CA SER A 135 0.98 -24.64 -1.74
C SER A 135 0.24 -23.48 -1.09
N TYR A 136 -0.51 -22.73 -1.90
CA TYR A 136 -1.49 -21.78 -1.38
C TYR A 136 -2.72 -22.52 -0.86
N ARG A 137 -3.35 -21.95 0.17
CA ARG A 137 -4.56 -22.46 0.80
C ARG A 137 -5.50 -21.31 1.14
N GLU A 138 -6.79 -21.60 1.27
CA GLU A 138 -7.77 -20.66 1.82
C GLU A 138 -8.34 -21.20 3.12
N CYS A 139 -8.24 -20.40 4.16
CA CYS A 139 -8.87 -20.65 5.44
C CYS A 139 -10.19 -19.88 5.55
N SER A 140 -11.25 -20.55 6.02
CA SER A 140 -12.60 -19.96 6.19
C SER A 140 -13.14 -20.04 7.62
N THR A 141 -12.31 -20.53 8.55
CA THR A 141 -12.63 -20.61 9.98
C THR A 141 -11.58 -19.89 10.80
N THR A 142 -11.85 -19.60 12.07
CA THR A 142 -10.90 -18.96 13.00
C THR A 142 -9.71 -19.85 13.42
N GLY A 143 -9.44 -20.93 12.68
CA GLY A 143 -8.33 -21.86 12.94
C GLY A 143 -7.89 -22.50 11.64
N CYS A 144 -7.02 -21.80 10.91
CA CYS A 144 -6.45 -22.34 9.68
C CYS A 144 -5.56 -23.55 10.00
N ALA A 145 -5.52 -24.56 9.15
CA ALA A 145 -4.83 -25.81 9.42
C ALA A 145 -4.32 -26.46 8.14
N VAL A 146 -3.51 -27.51 8.29
CA VAL A 146 -2.99 -28.32 7.15
C VAL A 146 -4.09 -28.92 6.27
N GLU A 147 -5.32 -29.01 6.79
CA GLU A 147 -6.50 -29.50 6.08
C GLU A 147 -7.23 -28.44 5.26
N ASP A 148 -6.82 -27.16 5.34
CA ASP A 148 -7.45 -26.10 4.56
C ASP A 148 -7.34 -26.37 3.06
N PRO A 149 -8.40 -26.12 2.27
CA PRO A 149 -8.42 -26.43 0.86
C PRO A 149 -7.27 -25.74 0.11
N LYS A 150 -6.55 -26.53 -0.69
CA LYS A 150 -5.52 -26.00 -1.59
C LYS A 150 -6.15 -25.15 -2.68
N VAL A 151 -5.49 -24.04 -2.98
CA VAL A 151 -5.89 -23.13 -4.06
C VAL A 151 -4.68 -22.83 -4.95
N THR A 152 -4.96 -22.44 -6.20
CA THR A 152 -3.97 -21.86 -7.10
C THR A 152 -4.10 -20.35 -7.03
N PHE A 153 -3.07 -19.65 -6.56
CA PHE A 153 -3.08 -18.19 -6.45
C PHE A 153 -2.29 -17.56 -7.61
N THR A 154 -2.86 -16.52 -8.22
CA THR A 154 -2.20 -15.72 -9.25
C THR A 154 -2.43 -14.23 -9.01
N SER A 155 -1.46 -13.41 -9.45
CA SER A 155 -1.57 -11.96 -9.35
C SER A 155 -0.88 -11.27 -10.51
N THR A 156 -1.43 -10.16 -10.98
CA THR A 156 -0.85 -9.32 -12.04
C THR A 156 -0.93 -7.84 -11.69
N ALA A 157 0.15 -7.11 -11.88
CA ALA A 157 0.15 -5.66 -11.72
C ALA A 157 -0.84 -5.02 -12.68
N VAL A 158 -1.64 -4.07 -12.19
CA VAL A 158 -2.52 -3.24 -13.02
C VAL A 158 -1.68 -2.10 -13.58
N PRO A 159 -1.57 -1.93 -14.91
CA PRO A 159 -0.79 -0.85 -15.49
C PRO A 159 -1.33 0.52 -15.08
N GLU A 160 -0.46 1.40 -14.58
CA GLU A 160 -0.84 2.79 -14.33
C GLU A 160 -1.13 3.49 -15.68
N PRO A 161 -2.24 4.25 -15.81
CA PRO A 161 -2.49 5.01 -17.03
C PRO A 161 -1.38 6.05 -17.21
N ALA A 162 -0.78 6.10 -18.40
CA ALA A 162 0.40 6.89 -18.80
C ALA A 162 0.22 8.43 -18.75
N SER A 163 -0.28 8.97 -17.63
CA SER A 163 -0.85 10.31 -17.54
C SER A 163 0.18 11.41 -17.27
N VAL A 164 1.48 11.09 -17.20
CA VAL A 164 2.51 12.06 -16.77
C VAL A 164 3.38 12.58 -17.93
N LEU A 165 3.38 11.91 -19.10
CA LEU A 165 4.16 12.39 -20.26
C LEU A 165 3.45 13.47 -21.10
N GLY A 166 2.14 13.66 -20.91
CA GLY A 166 1.36 14.64 -21.67
C GLY A 166 1.63 16.10 -21.30
N LEU A 167 2.06 16.41 -20.07
CA LEU A 167 2.17 17.80 -19.61
C LEU A 167 3.42 18.54 -20.13
N VAL A 168 4.48 17.81 -20.51
CA VAL A 168 5.69 18.41 -21.08
C VAL A 168 5.51 18.72 -22.57
N ALA A 169 4.68 17.94 -23.27
CA ALA A 169 4.45 18.09 -24.71
C ALA A 169 3.67 19.37 -25.07
N PHE A 170 2.72 19.82 -24.23
CA PHE A 170 1.98 21.07 -24.49
C PHE A 170 2.71 22.34 -24.02
N GLY A 171 3.63 22.24 -23.07
CA GLY A 171 4.46 23.37 -22.63
C GLY A 171 5.42 23.88 -23.71
N ALA A 172 5.95 22.98 -24.54
CA ALA A 172 6.91 23.31 -25.59
C ALA A 172 6.27 23.99 -26.83
N LEU A 173 4.99 23.69 -27.15
CA LEU A 173 4.29 24.34 -28.26
C LEU A 173 3.81 25.77 -27.94
N GLY A 174 3.51 26.08 -26.67
CA GLY A 174 3.07 27.43 -26.27
C GLY A 174 4.18 28.49 -26.31
N ALA A 175 5.43 28.11 -26.02
CA ALA A 175 6.56 29.03 -25.96
C ALA A 175 7.13 29.41 -27.34
N THR A 176 6.89 28.60 -28.36
CA THR A 176 7.39 28.87 -29.74
C THR A 176 6.48 29.81 -30.52
N LEU A 177 5.16 29.79 -30.27
CA LEU A 177 4.21 30.67 -30.94
C LEU A 177 4.24 32.12 -30.44
N THR A 178 4.60 32.35 -29.17
CA THR A 178 4.70 33.71 -28.61
C THR A 178 5.99 34.43 -29.01
N ARG A 179 7.10 33.71 -29.26
CA ARG A 179 8.35 34.33 -29.71
C ARG A 179 8.28 34.90 -31.13
N LYS A 180 7.46 34.33 -32.02
CA LYS A 180 7.34 34.84 -33.41
C LYS A 180 6.59 36.18 -33.50
N LYS A 181 5.71 36.51 -32.55
CA LYS A 181 4.98 37.78 -32.58
C LYS A 181 5.82 39.00 -32.17
N LYS A 182 6.87 38.81 -31.36
CA LYS A 182 7.69 39.94 -30.86
C LYS A 182 8.76 40.42 -31.87
N LEU A 183 9.20 39.55 -32.79
CA LEU A 183 10.21 39.87 -33.80
C LEU A 183 9.67 40.64 -35.02
N VAL A 184 8.36 40.58 -35.29
CA VAL A 184 7.76 41.30 -36.43
C VAL A 184 7.49 42.77 -36.10
N VAL A 185 7.28 43.11 -34.82
CA VAL A 185 7.00 44.50 -34.41
C VAL A 185 8.26 45.37 -34.36
N GLN A 186 9.45 44.79 -34.12
CA GLN A 186 10.71 45.56 -34.06
C GLN A 186 11.37 45.83 -35.43
N LYS A 187 10.84 45.30 -36.53
CA LYS A 187 11.39 45.54 -37.89
C LYS A 187 10.59 46.56 -38.71
N ALA A 188 9.63 47.26 -38.09
CA ALA A 188 8.82 48.29 -38.72
C ALA A 188 9.26 49.74 -38.39
N GLU A 189 10.30 49.91 -37.56
CA GLU A 189 10.90 51.21 -37.24
C GLU A 189 12.43 51.09 -37.26
N ALA A 190 13.01 51.05 -38.47
CA ALA A 190 14.43 51.34 -38.73
C ALA A 190 14.59 51.77 -40.19
#